data_AF-A0A7X7I4P4-F1
#
_entry.id   AF-A0A7X7I4P4-F1
#
_cell.length_a   1.000
_cell.length_b   1.000
_cell.length_c   1.000
_cell.angle_alpha   90.00
_cell.angle_beta   90.00
_cell.angle_gamma   90.00
#
_symmetry.space_group_name_H-M   'P 1'
#
loop_
_entity.id
_entity.type
_entity.pdbx_description
1 polymer ?
#
loop_
_entity_poly.entity_id
_entity_poly.type
_entity_poly.pdbx_seq_one_letter_code
_entity_poly.pdbx_strand_id
1 'polypeptide(L)'
;MERVDTAPTCELFYLSDYLGEEMDSAASWITRRFEKIDIEISRYGLLRTEGAVQKVLDEAARRDAFVLHGFLSGAFRRIVVERCAELGLDEYDVLRSLFSRLSRIAGEEPRRDPSLVHPMDNEYFKRVKAIEYTIAADDGGNSSILKEADVVIIGVSRTGKSPLCMYLAHKGIKAANIPLVPE
;
A
#
# COMPACT_ATOMS: atom_id res chain seq x y z
N MET A 1 21.86 14.12 -36.31
CA MET A 1 21.67 13.15 -35.20
C MET A 1 21.18 13.97 -34.02
N GLU A 2 19.86 14.08 -33.88
CA GLU A 2 19.23 14.83 -32.79
C GLU A 2 19.66 14.21 -31.46
N ARG A 3 20.17 15.03 -30.55
CA ARG A 3 20.31 14.64 -29.15
C ARG A 3 18.89 14.50 -28.62
N VAL A 4 18.49 13.29 -28.26
CA VAL A 4 17.33 13.08 -27.42
C VAL A 4 17.71 13.66 -26.06
N ASP A 5 17.28 14.88 -25.79
CA ASP A 5 17.36 15.46 -24.43
C ASP A 5 16.45 14.59 -23.55
N THR A 6 17.06 13.67 -22.81
CA THR A 6 16.38 12.90 -21.78
C THR A 6 15.92 13.88 -20.70
N ALA A 7 14.63 13.83 -20.36
CA ALA A 7 14.09 14.65 -19.28
C ALA A 7 14.93 14.43 -18.00
N PRO A 8 15.18 15.48 -17.20
CA PRO A 8 15.87 15.31 -15.94
C PRO A 8 15.12 14.30 -15.07
N THR A 9 15.82 13.31 -14.53
CA THR A 9 15.27 12.29 -13.64
C THR A 9 15.40 12.75 -12.20
N CYS A 10 14.30 12.65 -11.45
CA CYS A 10 14.23 12.91 -10.02
C CYS A 10 13.95 11.61 -9.29
N GLU A 11 14.85 11.25 -8.38
CA GLU A 11 14.70 10.08 -7.52
C GLU A 11 13.85 10.45 -6.31
N LEU A 12 12.79 9.69 -6.06
CA LEU A 12 11.94 9.86 -4.89
C LEU A 12 11.84 8.56 -4.12
N PHE A 13 12.23 8.62 -2.85
CA PHE A 13 12.16 7.50 -1.93
C PHE A 13 10.95 7.71 -1.03
N TYR A 14 9.99 6.78 -1.06
CA TYR A 14 8.86 6.79 -0.13
C TYR A 14 9.08 5.73 0.97
N LEU A 15 9.24 6.18 2.22
CA LEU A 15 9.45 5.36 3.40
C LEU A 15 8.21 5.33 4.32
N SER A 16 7.86 4.14 4.85
CA SER A 16 6.81 4.00 5.88
C SER A 16 6.99 2.76 6.76
N ASP A 17 6.33 2.74 7.93
CA ASP A 17 6.27 1.60 8.85
C ASP A 17 5.10 0.63 8.56
N TYR A 18 4.26 0.95 7.58
CA TYR A 18 3.17 0.11 7.08
C TYR A 18 3.46 -0.40 5.66
N LEU A 19 2.60 -1.31 5.20
CA LEU A 19 2.52 -1.72 3.80
C LEU A 19 1.28 -1.03 3.22
N GLY A 20 1.34 -0.42 2.04
CA GLY A 20 0.22 0.44 1.63
C GLY A 20 -0.04 0.59 0.15
N GLU A 21 -1.30 0.36 -0.22
CA GLU A 21 -1.95 0.89 -1.43
C GLU A 21 -1.87 2.42 -1.48
N GLU A 22 -1.67 3.07 -0.32
CA GLU A 22 -1.45 4.50 -0.17
C GLU A 22 -0.15 4.95 -0.84
N MET A 23 0.93 4.16 -0.70
CA MET A 23 2.20 4.46 -1.36
C MET A 23 2.07 4.35 -2.88
N ASP A 24 1.34 3.35 -3.36
CA ASP A 24 1.06 3.15 -4.78
C ASP A 24 0.16 4.25 -5.34
N SER A 25 -0.85 4.64 -4.58
CA SER A 25 -1.74 5.75 -4.93
C SER A 25 -0.95 7.04 -5.03
N ALA A 26 -0.18 7.41 -3.99
CA ALA A 26 0.66 8.60 -3.98
C ALA A 26 1.65 8.59 -5.16
N ALA A 27 2.32 7.47 -5.42
CA ALA A 27 3.24 7.33 -6.53
C ALA A 27 2.54 7.55 -7.89
N SER A 28 1.34 6.98 -8.07
CA SER A 28 0.54 7.17 -9.28
C SER A 28 0.12 8.63 -9.46
N TRP A 29 -0.30 9.31 -8.39
CA TRP A 29 -0.70 10.71 -8.43
C TRP A 29 0.48 11.63 -8.75
N ILE A 30 1.64 11.41 -8.12
CA ILE A 30 2.84 12.24 -8.30
C ILE A 30 3.32 12.14 -9.75
N THR A 31 3.61 10.93 -10.22
CA THR A 31 4.18 10.71 -11.56
C THR A 31 3.31 11.26 -12.69
N ARG A 32 1.98 11.18 -12.57
CA ARG A 32 1.03 11.70 -13.58
C ARG A 32 0.96 13.22 -13.68
N ARG A 33 1.51 13.95 -12.71
CA ARG A 33 1.40 15.43 -12.66
C ARG A 33 2.63 16.15 -13.20
N PHE A 34 3.72 15.44 -13.47
CA PHE A 34 4.94 16.00 -14.03
C PHE A 34 5.16 15.45 -15.44
N GLU A 35 4.95 16.30 -16.45
CA GLU A 35 5.12 15.92 -17.87
C GLU A 35 6.56 16.12 -18.38
N LYS A 36 7.37 16.93 -17.68
CA LYS A 36 8.69 17.39 -18.13
C LYS A 36 9.87 16.86 -17.31
N ILE A 37 9.58 16.14 -16.23
CA ILE A 37 10.55 15.56 -15.31
C ILE A 37 10.14 14.10 -15.16
N ASP A 38 11.11 13.21 -15.29
CA ASP A 38 10.87 11.80 -14.99
C ASP A 38 11.03 11.58 -13.49
N ILE A 39 10.04 10.99 -12.82
CA ILE A 39 10.09 10.76 -11.38
C ILE A 39 10.12 9.26 -11.13
N GLU A 40 11.27 8.76 -10.71
CA GLU A 40 11.42 7.38 -10.30
C GLU A 40 11.13 7.23 -8.81
N ILE A 41 10.08 6.48 -8.49
CA ILE A 41 9.62 6.31 -7.11
C ILE A 41 9.99 4.92 -6.57
N SER A 42 10.98 4.90 -5.68
CA SER A 42 11.38 3.72 -4.91
C SER A 42 10.59 3.65 -3.59
N ARG A 43 9.89 2.53 -3.37
CA ARG A 43 8.96 2.35 -2.24
C ARG A 43 9.55 1.39 -1.22
N TYR A 44 9.67 1.86 0.03
CA TYR A 44 10.19 1.09 1.16
C TYR A 44 9.17 1.09 2.30
N GLY A 45 8.29 0.09 2.28
CA GLY A 45 7.33 -0.17 3.36
C GLY A 45 7.90 -1.10 4.45
N LEU A 46 7.15 -1.25 5.54
CA LEU A 46 7.50 -2.12 6.68
C LEU A 46 8.87 -1.82 7.32
N LEU A 47 9.30 -0.56 7.29
CA LEU A 47 10.53 -0.14 7.95
C LEU A 47 10.32 -0.06 9.47
N ARG A 48 10.65 -1.16 10.15
CA ARG A 48 10.35 -1.38 11.58
C ARG A 48 11.56 -1.34 12.51
N THR A 49 12.74 -1.11 11.96
CA THR A 49 13.95 -0.98 12.76
C THR A 49 14.71 0.24 12.30
N GLU A 50 15.37 0.89 13.25
CA GLU A 50 16.24 2.03 12.98
C GLU A 50 17.31 1.68 11.94
N GLY A 51 17.95 0.51 12.08
CA GLY A 51 18.95 0.05 11.12
C GLY A 51 18.42 -0.17 9.69
N ALA A 52 17.14 -0.55 9.53
CA ALA A 52 16.53 -0.64 8.20
C ALA A 52 16.28 0.75 7.60
N VAL A 53 15.76 1.69 8.40
CA VAL A 53 15.55 3.09 7.99
C VAL A 53 16.88 3.72 7.57
N GLN A 54 17.91 3.61 8.40
CA GLN A 54 19.22 4.20 8.11
C GLN A 54 19.82 3.68 6.80
N LYS A 55 19.75 2.35 6.55
CA LYS A 55 20.25 1.76 5.30
C LYS A 55 19.56 2.33 4.06
N VAL A 56 18.25 2.53 4.12
CA VAL A 56 17.48 3.13 3.01
C VAL A 56 17.85 4.59 2.82
N LEU A 57 18.07 5.35 3.89
CA LEU A 57 18.51 6.74 3.80
C LEU A 57 19.94 6.87 3.26
N ASP A 58 20.85 5.96 3.61
CA ASP A 58 22.19 5.89 3.03
C ASP A 58 22.15 5.54 1.53
N GLU A 59 21.13 4.80 1.08
CA GLU A 59 20.87 4.57 -0.35
C GLU A 59 20.28 5.81 -1.03
N ALA A 60 19.32 6.48 -0.39
CA ALA A 60 18.75 7.73 -0.87
C ALA A 60 19.83 8.80 -1.08
N ALA A 61 20.77 8.92 -0.14
CA ALA A 61 21.90 9.84 -0.25
C ALA A 61 22.82 9.54 -1.44
N ARG A 62 23.07 8.26 -1.73
CA ARG A 62 23.88 7.86 -2.90
C ARG A 62 23.20 8.16 -4.23
N ARG A 63 21.88 8.28 -4.26
CA ARG A 63 21.07 8.57 -5.45
C ARG A 63 20.58 10.02 -5.50
N ASP A 64 20.98 10.86 -4.54
CA ASP A 64 20.47 12.24 -4.39
C ASP A 64 18.93 12.30 -4.40
N ALA A 65 18.32 11.36 -3.69
CA ALA A 65 16.88 11.16 -3.73
C ALA A 65 16.14 12.05 -2.72
N PHE A 66 15.01 12.62 -3.15
CA PHE A 66 14.05 13.27 -2.27
C PHE A 66 13.35 12.23 -1.39
N VAL A 67 13.30 12.47 -0.07
CA VAL A 67 12.74 11.53 0.89
C VAL A 67 11.32 11.93 1.27
N LEU A 68 10.33 11.27 0.69
CA LEU A 68 8.95 11.32 1.16
C LEU A 68 8.76 10.28 2.26
N HIS A 69 8.17 10.63 3.40
CA HIS A 69 7.89 9.63 4.44
C HIS A 69 6.57 9.86 5.15
N GLY A 70 6.02 8.76 5.65
CA GLY A 70 4.72 8.74 6.32
C GLY A 70 4.71 7.77 7.48
N PHE A 71 5.64 7.90 8.41
CA PHE A 71 5.71 7.02 9.58
C PHE A 71 4.64 7.34 10.63
N LEU A 72 3.93 6.33 11.12
CA LEU A 72 3.03 6.47 12.25
C LEU A 72 3.82 6.63 13.55
N SER A 73 4.91 5.89 13.70
CA SER A 73 5.84 6.02 14.83
C SER A 73 6.53 7.38 14.87
N GLY A 74 6.35 8.12 15.98
CA GLY A 74 7.09 9.36 16.22
C GLY A 74 8.59 9.16 16.46
N ALA A 75 9.04 7.93 16.75
CA ALA A 75 10.47 7.62 16.85
C ALA A 75 11.13 7.54 15.47
N PHE A 76 10.53 6.80 14.52
CA PHE A 76 11.05 6.73 13.15
C PHE A 76 11.00 8.06 12.42
N ARG A 77 9.95 8.86 12.64
CA ARG A 77 9.91 10.24 12.11
C ARG A 77 11.10 11.08 12.54
N ARG A 78 11.50 11.00 13.81
CA ARG A 78 12.68 11.73 14.31
C ARG A 78 13.97 11.23 13.66
N ILE A 79 14.15 9.91 13.60
CA ILE A 79 15.30 9.29 12.94
C ILE A 79 15.43 9.77 11.48
N VAL A 80 14.33 9.79 10.72
CA VAL A 80 14.36 10.23 9.32
C VAL A 80 14.77 11.70 9.22
N VAL A 81 14.12 12.58 9.98
CA VAL A 81 14.42 14.02 9.97
C VAL A 81 15.88 14.30 10.32
N GLU A 82 16.36 13.70 11.42
CA GLU A 82 17.73 13.88 11.90
C GLU A 82 18.75 13.34 10.88
N ARG A 83 18.53 12.13 10.37
CA ARG A 83 19.46 11.49 9.43
C ARG A 83 19.46 12.14 8.05
N CYS A 84 18.31 12.60 7.55
CA CYS A 84 18.24 13.38 6.31
C CYS A 84 19.02 14.69 6.45
N ALA A 85 18.89 15.39 7.59
CA ALA A 85 19.66 16.60 7.86
C ALA A 85 21.18 16.34 7.91
N GLU A 86 21.62 15.23 8.51
CA GLU A 86 23.03 14.82 8.51
C GLU A 86 23.57 14.50 7.12
N LEU A 87 22.74 13.86 6.27
CA LEU A 87 23.11 13.43 4.92
C LEU A 87 22.93 14.54 3.88
N GLY A 88 22.33 15.68 4.24
CA GLY A 88 22.02 16.77 3.31
C GLY A 88 20.87 16.46 2.35
N LEU A 89 19.94 15.58 2.75
CA LEU A 89 18.78 15.20 1.95
C LEU A 89 17.55 16.07 2.28
N ASP A 90 16.82 16.46 1.25
CA ASP A 90 15.48 17.04 1.40
C ASP A 90 14.45 15.96 1.77
N GLU A 91 13.62 16.25 2.78
CA GLU A 91 12.58 15.34 3.26
C GLU A 91 11.21 16.01 3.42
N TYR A 92 10.15 15.21 3.32
CA TYR A 92 8.80 15.63 3.67
C TYR A 92 7.97 14.55 4.37
N ASP A 93 7.51 14.88 5.58
CA ASP A 93 6.55 14.10 6.37
C ASP A 93 5.10 14.35 5.93
N VAL A 94 4.51 13.42 5.18
CA VAL A 94 3.15 13.55 4.64
C VAL A 94 2.06 13.54 5.69
N LEU A 95 2.32 12.98 6.88
CA LEU A 95 1.32 12.82 7.93
C LEU A 95 1.37 13.93 8.98
N ARG A 96 2.53 14.55 9.20
CA ARG A 96 2.71 15.61 10.21
C ARG A 96 1.78 16.79 10.02
N SER A 97 1.68 17.30 8.79
CA SER A 97 0.85 18.47 8.50
C SER A 97 -0.64 18.16 8.72
N LEU A 98 -1.08 16.96 8.34
CA LEU A 98 -2.44 16.48 8.54
C LEU A 98 -2.77 16.32 10.02
N PHE A 99 -1.97 15.54 10.75
CA PHE A 99 -2.21 15.26 12.17
C PHE A 99 -2.12 16.52 13.01
N SER A 100 -1.13 17.39 12.80
CA SER A 100 -1.01 18.64 13.58
C SER A 100 -2.20 19.59 13.39
N ARG A 101 -2.85 19.57 12.21
CA ARG A 101 -4.07 20.33 11.98
C ARG A 101 -5.27 19.68 12.65
N LEU A 102 -5.40 18.35 12.53
CA LEU A 102 -6.48 17.60 13.17
C LEU A 102 -6.41 17.69 14.69
N SER A 103 -5.23 17.57 15.31
CA SER A 103 -5.08 17.72 16.76
C SER A 103 -5.56 19.08 17.26
N ARG A 104 -5.25 20.15 16.51
CA ARG A 104 -5.66 21.51 16.86
C ARG A 104 -7.17 21.71 16.78
N ILE A 105 -7.82 21.06 15.81
CA ILE A 105 -9.27 21.16 15.61
C ILE A 105 -10.01 20.30 16.62
N ALA A 106 -9.56 19.05 16.79
CA ALA A 106 -10.23 18.06 17.64
C ALA A 106 -9.89 18.22 19.13
N GLY A 107 -8.78 18.89 19.47
CA GLY A 107 -8.27 18.96 20.83
C GLY A 107 -7.70 17.64 21.36
N GLU A 108 -7.43 16.68 20.47
CA GLU A 108 -6.90 15.34 20.79
C GLU A 108 -5.65 15.05 19.96
N GLU A 109 -4.60 14.50 20.58
CA GLU A 109 -3.41 14.04 19.85
C GLU A 109 -3.64 12.67 19.20
N PRO A 110 -3.03 12.38 18.05
CA PRO A 110 -3.13 11.08 17.42
C PRO A 110 -2.67 10.00 18.39
N ARG A 111 -3.46 8.95 18.51
CA ARG A 111 -3.13 7.80 19.37
C ARG A 111 -1.78 7.23 18.94
N ARG A 112 -0.88 7.10 19.91
CA ARG A 112 0.38 6.36 19.76
C ARG A 112 0.10 4.89 20.02
N ASP A 113 -0.59 4.25 19.08
CA ASP A 113 -0.96 2.86 19.23
C ASP A 113 -0.09 1.99 18.31
N PRO A 114 0.81 1.14 18.86
CA PRO A 114 1.58 0.18 18.08
C PRO A 114 0.71 -0.75 17.22
N SER A 115 -0.54 -1.00 17.62
CA SER A 115 -1.50 -1.79 16.83
C SER A 115 -1.92 -1.09 15.53
N LEU A 116 -1.86 0.25 15.44
CA LEU A 116 -2.13 0.98 14.20
C LEU A 116 -1.04 0.82 13.15
N VAL A 117 0.18 0.44 13.56
CA VAL A 117 1.28 0.04 12.65
C VAL A 117 1.05 -1.38 12.12
N HIS A 118 0.13 -2.13 12.74
CA HIS A 118 -0.26 -3.49 12.41
C HIS A 118 -1.74 -3.59 12.03
N PRO A 119 -2.13 -3.22 10.79
CA PRO A 119 -3.41 -3.65 10.25
C PRO A 119 -3.45 -5.16 9.94
N MET A 120 -2.53 -5.96 10.50
CA MET A 120 -2.58 -7.42 10.39
C MET A 120 -3.75 -8.04 11.18
N ASP A 121 -4.47 -7.25 11.98
CA ASP A 121 -5.29 -7.75 13.09
C ASP A 121 -6.73 -8.18 12.77
N ASN A 122 -7.22 -8.01 11.55
CA ASN A 122 -8.45 -8.73 11.15
C ASN A 122 -8.64 -8.74 9.65
N GLU A 123 -8.39 -7.60 9.01
CA GLU A 123 -8.72 -7.41 7.60
C GLU A 123 -7.82 -8.24 6.69
N TYR A 124 -6.51 -8.32 7.00
CA TYR A 124 -5.60 -9.22 6.31
C TYR A 124 -6.02 -10.68 6.45
N PHE A 125 -6.29 -11.17 7.68
CA PHE A 125 -6.78 -12.52 7.91
C PHE A 125 -8.13 -12.78 7.22
N LYS A 126 -9.00 -11.77 7.16
CA LYS A 126 -10.26 -11.83 6.43
C LYS A 126 -10.02 -12.00 4.93
N ARG A 127 -9.08 -11.25 4.34
CA ARG A 127 -8.66 -11.39 2.93
C ARG A 127 -8.05 -12.77 2.65
N VAL A 128 -7.15 -13.25 3.49
CA VAL A 128 -6.55 -14.59 3.35
C VAL A 128 -7.64 -15.67 3.38
N LYS A 129 -8.52 -15.64 4.39
CA LYS A 129 -9.64 -16.60 4.49
C LYS A 129 -10.59 -16.50 3.30
N ALA A 130 -10.85 -15.30 2.79
CA ALA A 130 -11.70 -15.11 1.62
C ALA A 130 -11.07 -15.69 0.34
N ILE A 131 -9.74 -15.55 0.17
CA ILE A 131 -8.99 -16.14 -0.95
C ILE A 131 -8.98 -17.67 -0.84
N GLU A 132 -8.62 -18.22 0.32
CA GLU A 132 -8.62 -19.67 0.56
C GLU A 132 -10.00 -20.28 0.27
N TYR A 133 -11.06 -19.63 0.78
CA TYR A 133 -12.43 -20.02 0.51
C TYR A 133 -12.75 -19.97 -1.00
N THR A 134 -12.40 -18.88 -1.69
CA THR A 134 -12.74 -18.68 -3.11
C THR A 134 -12.06 -19.71 -4.01
N ILE A 135 -10.80 -20.05 -3.71
CA ILE A 135 -10.07 -21.11 -4.41
C ILE A 135 -10.75 -22.47 -4.17
N ALA A 136 -11.07 -22.79 -2.91
CA ALA A 136 -11.77 -24.03 -2.57
C ALA A 136 -13.19 -24.12 -3.18
N ALA A 137 -13.83 -22.97 -3.40
CA ALA A 137 -15.16 -22.88 -3.98
C ALA A 137 -15.18 -23.08 -5.51
N ASP A 138 -14.10 -22.72 -6.22
CA ASP A 138 -14.01 -22.81 -7.69
C ASP A 138 -13.84 -24.28 -8.16
N ASP A 139 -13.22 -25.14 -7.33
CA ASP A 139 -12.98 -26.57 -7.63
C ASP A 139 -14.23 -27.46 -7.50
N GLY A 140 -15.33 -26.92 -7.00
CA GLY A 140 -16.66 -27.54 -7.03
C GLY A 140 -16.86 -28.76 -6.11
N GLY A 141 -18.02 -28.81 -5.44
CA GLY A 141 -18.57 -30.09 -4.97
C GLY A 141 -19.13 -30.15 -3.56
N ASN A 142 -19.03 -29.09 -2.74
CA ASN A 142 -19.56 -29.15 -1.38
C ASN A 142 -20.70 -28.13 -1.14
N SER A 143 -21.88 -28.63 -0.74
CA SER A 143 -23.04 -27.81 -0.38
C SER A 143 -22.77 -26.86 0.79
N SER A 144 -21.73 -27.13 1.59
CA SER A 144 -21.26 -26.22 2.65
C SER A 144 -20.68 -24.91 2.11
N ILE A 145 -20.18 -24.89 0.88
CA ILE A 145 -19.63 -23.68 0.23
C ILE A 145 -20.69 -22.59 0.24
N LEU A 146 -21.93 -22.87 -0.18
CA LEU A 146 -23.01 -21.88 -0.23
C LEU A 146 -23.38 -21.30 1.13
N LYS A 147 -23.21 -22.06 2.23
CA LYS A 147 -23.57 -21.60 3.58
C LYS A 147 -22.58 -20.58 4.13
N GLU A 148 -21.34 -20.64 3.68
CA GLU A 148 -20.26 -19.78 4.15
C GLU A 148 -19.92 -18.65 3.17
N ALA A 149 -20.59 -18.60 2.01
CA ALA A 149 -20.41 -17.55 1.01
C ALA A 149 -20.96 -16.21 1.50
N ASP A 150 -20.18 -15.14 1.34
CA ASP A 150 -20.69 -13.77 1.46
C ASP A 150 -21.46 -13.38 0.19
N VAL A 151 -20.98 -13.85 -0.97
CA VAL A 151 -21.57 -13.59 -2.29
C VAL A 151 -21.49 -14.85 -3.15
N VAL A 152 -22.56 -15.11 -3.91
CA VAL A 152 -22.60 -16.18 -4.91
C VAL A 152 -22.74 -15.56 -6.30
N ILE A 153 -21.82 -15.88 -7.20
CA ILE A 153 -21.83 -15.42 -8.59
C ILE A 153 -22.31 -16.57 -9.46
N ILE A 154 -23.45 -16.38 -10.11
CA ILE A 154 -24.08 -17.36 -11.00
C ILE A 154 -24.01 -16.84 -12.43
N GLY A 155 -23.66 -17.72 -13.38
CA GLY A 155 -23.76 -17.38 -14.80
C GLY A 155 -23.14 -18.41 -15.72
N VAL A 156 -23.39 -18.26 -17.03
CA VAL A 156 -22.88 -19.16 -18.07
C VAL A 156 -21.36 -19.15 -18.15
N SER A 157 -20.76 -20.21 -18.68
CA SER A 157 -19.30 -20.32 -18.80
C SER A 157 -18.66 -19.15 -19.56
N ARG A 158 -17.43 -18.79 -19.18
CA ARG A 158 -16.60 -17.74 -19.83
C ARG A 158 -17.11 -16.29 -19.70
N THR A 159 -17.90 -15.96 -18.67
CA THR A 159 -18.36 -14.59 -18.37
C THR A 159 -17.50 -13.84 -17.33
N GLY A 160 -16.26 -14.29 -17.08
CA GLY A 160 -15.37 -13.60 -16.13
C GLY A 160 -15.70 -13.82 -14.65
N LYS A 161 -16.47 -14.85 -14.30
CA LYS A 161 -16.84 -15.17 -12.91
C LYS A 161 -15.62 -15.43 -12.02
N SER A 162 -14.70 -16.31 -12.41
CA SER A 162 -13.52 -16.64 -11.58
C SER A 162 -12.61 -15.41 -11.32
N PRO A 163 -12.28 -14.56 -12.32
CA PRO A 163 -11.58 -13.30 -12.05
C PRO A 163 -12.34 -12.35 -11.10
N LEU A 164 -13.66 -12.25 -11.23
CA LEU A 164 -14.49 -11.42 -10.35
C LEU A 164 -14.51 -11.97 -8.92
N CYS A 165 -14.68 -13.29 -8.75
CA CYS A 165 -14.60 -13.93 -7.44
C CYS A 165 -13.26 -13.66 -6.77
N MET A 166 -12.15 -13.82 -7.50
CA MET A 166 -10.81 -13.56 -6.97
C MET A 166 -10.62 -12.08 -6.60
N TYR A 167 -11.12 -11.16 -7.42
CA TYR A 167 -11.10 -9.72 -7.11
C TYR A 167 -11.85 -9.41 -5.79
N LEU A 168 -13.03 -9.99 -5.60
CA LEU A 168 -13.82 -9.84 -4.37
C LEU A 168 -13.10 -10.47 -3.16
N ALA A 169 -12.43 -11.60 -3.36
CA ALA A 169 -11.63 -12.25 -2.32
C ALA A 169 -10.46 -11.37 -1.84
N HIS A 170 -9.80 -10.64 -2.74
CA HIS A 170 -8.78 -9.64 -2.38
C HIS A 170 -9.34 -8.47 -1.57
N LYS A 171 -10.65 -8.22 -1.63
CA LYS A 171 -11.37 -7.26 -0.78
C LYS A 171 -11.94 -7.90 0.50
N GLY A 172 -11.63 -9.17 0.76
CA GLY A 172 -12.05 -9.88 1.97
C GLY A 172 -13.46 -10.45 1.92
N ILE A 173 -14.00 -10.67 0.72
CA ILE A 173 -15.35 -11.21 0.50
C ILE A 173 -15.23 -12.67 0.04
N LYS A 174 -15.86 -13.60 0.77
CA LYS A 174 -15.94 -15.02 0.38
C LYS A 174 -16.88 -15.17 -0.81
N ALA A 175 -16.32 -15.24 -2.02
CA ALA A 175 -17.09 -15.33 -3.26
C ALA A 175 -17.13 -16.77 -3.80
N ALA A 176 -18.33 -17.30 -4.02
CA ALA A 176 -18.53 -18.62 -4.62
C ALA A 176 -18.91 -18.50 -6.11
N ASN A 177 -18.26 -19.26 -6.97
CA ASN A 177 -18.55 -19.33 -8.40
C ASN A 177 -19.45 -20.53 -8.70
N ILE A 178 -20.68 -20.30 -9.18
CA ILE A 178 -21.61 -21.35 -9.55
C ILE A 178 -21.92 -21.26 -11.06
N PRO A 179 -21.53 -22.27 -11.87
CA PRO A 179 -21.87 -22.27 -13.28
C PRO A 179 -23.37 -22.48 -13.47
N LEU A 180 -23.97 -21.63 -14.31
CA LEU A 180 -25.34 -21.85 -14.79
C LEU A 180 -25.26 -22.76 -16.02
N VAL A 181 -25.77 -24.00 -15.89
CA VAL A 181 -25.85 -24.98 -16.97
C VAL A 181 -27.29 -24.99 -17.50
N PRO A 182 -27.53 -24.77 -18.81
CA PRO A 182 -28.85 -24.96 -19.38
C PRO A 182 -29.26 -26.43 -19.33
N GLU A 183 -30.53 -26.69 -19.00
CA GLU A 183 -31.20 -27.99 -19.22
C GLU A 183 -31.47 -28.22 -20.71
#